data_AF-A0A2A4WKF6-F1
#
_entry.id   AF-A0A2A4WKF6-F1
#
_cell.length_a   1.000
_cell.length_b   1.000
_cell.length_c   1.000
_cell.angle_alpha   90.00
_cell.angle_beta   90.00
_cell.angle_gamma   90.00
#
_symmetry.space_group_name_H-M   'P 1'
#
loop_
_entity.id
_entity.type
_entity.pdbx_description
1 polymer ?
#
loop_
_entity_poly.entity_id
_entity_poly.type
_entity_poly.pdbx_seq_one_letter_code
_entity_poly.pdbx_strand_id
1 'polypeptide(L)' 'MIITAIAYWLVGFPTGYYLAEYQGYGVNGYWIGLITGLSVAAILLLQRWLSHSKTIQI' A
#
# COMPACT_ATOMS: atom_id res chain seq x y z
N MET A 1 8.40 4.23 -10.15
CA MET A 1 8.82 4.88 -8.90
C MET A 1 7.76 5.85 -8.37
N ILE A 2 7.11 6.67 -9.23
CA ILE A 2 5.99 7.53 -8.81
C ILE A 2 4.79 6.75 -8.23
N ILE A 3 4.42 5.62 -8.86
CA ILE A 3 3.21 4.85 -8.50
C ILE A 3 3.32 4.25 -7.10
N THR A 4 4.50 3.73 -6.74
CA THR A 4 4.79 3.18 -5.42
C THR A 4 4.86 4.26 -4.34
N ALA A 5 5.35 5.46 -4.68
CA ALA A 5 5.41 6.59 -3.76
C ALA A 5 4.00 7.12 -3.42
N ILE A 6 3.15 7.24 -4.45
CA ILE A 6 1.74 7.65 -4.27
C ILE A 6 0.99 6.59 -3.47
N ALA A 7 1.14 5.30 -3.78
CA ALA A 7 0.49 4.23 -3.04
C ALA A 7 0.85 4.23 -1.55
N TYR A 8 2.12 4.49 -1.23
CA TYR A 8 2.58 4.52 0.14
C TYR A 8 1.99 5.68 0.95
N TRP A 9 1.84 6.84 0.31
CA TRP A 9 1.27 8.03 0.96
C TRP A 9 -0.25 8.00 1.02
N LEU A 10 -0.91 7.68 -0.11
CA LEU A 10 -2.37 7.69 -0.22
C LEU A 10 -3.03 6.48 0.46
N VAL A 11 -2.27 5.43 0.77
CA VAL A 11 -2.80 4.27 1.49
C VAL A 11 -2.12 4.11 2.85
N GLY A 12 -0.79 4.18 2.95
CA GLY A 12 -0.11 4.02 4.25
C GLY A 12 -0.49 5.09 5.27
N PHE A 13 -0.59 6.36 4.86
CA PHE A 13 -0.93 7.47 5.75
C PHE A 13 -2.38 7.43 6.26
N PRO A 14 -3.41 7.31 5.40
CA PRO A 14 -4.79 7.22 5.88
C PRO A 14 -5.09 5.90 6.59
N THR A 15 -4.49 4.78 6.19
CA THR A 15 -4.72 3.50 6.89
C THR A 15 -4.07 3.50 8.28
N GLY A 16 -2.86 4.08 8.41
CA GLY A 16 -2.19 4.27 9.69
C GLY A 16 -2.93 5.26 10.61
N TYR A 17 -3.38 6.40 10.08
CA TYR A 17 -4.18 7.37 10.82
C TYR A 17 -5.52 6.77 11.26
N TYR A 18 -6.22 6.07 10.37
CA TYR A 18 -7.49 5.42 10.70
C TYR A 18 -7.32 4.35 11.79
N LEU A 19 -6.27 3.53 11.76
CA LEU A 19 -6.05 2.55 12.83
C LEU A 19 -5.56 3.17 14.14
N ALA A 20 -4.76 4.24 14.07
CA ALA A 20 -4.23 4.90 15.26
C ALA A 20 -5.31 5.71 16.00
N GLU A 21 -6.08 6.52 15.28
CA GLU A 21 -7.10 7.41 15.84
C GLU A 21 -8.44 6.68 16.08
N TYR A 22 -8.91 5.89 15.10
CA TYR A 22 -10.28 5.34 15.13
C TYR A 22 -10.39 4.10 16.01
N GLN A 23 -9.34 3.26 16.05
CA GLN A 23 -9.30 2.09 16.93
C GLN A 23 -8.54 2.29 18.24
N GLY A 24 -7.93 3.47 18.46
CA GLY A 24 -7.23 3.78 19.71
C GLY A 24 -5.95 2.96 19.94
N TYR A 25 -5.40 2.34 18.89
CA TYR A 25 -4.15 1.55 18.99
C TYR A 25 -2.90 2.42 19.16
N GLY A 26 -3.02 3.75 19.04
CA GLY A 26 -1.91 4.68 19.23
C GLY A 26 -0.72 4.37 18.32
N VAL A 27 0.48 4.20 18.89
CA VAL A 27 1.72 3.89 18.15
C VAL A 27 1.62 2.60 17.34
N ASN A 28 0.89 1.58 17.83
CA ASN A 28 0.72 0.32 17.09
C ASN A 28 -0.07 0.51 15.78
N GLY A 29 -0.98 1.49 15.72
CA GLY A 29 -1.71 1.83 14.50
C GLY A 29 -0.78 2.30 13.37
N TYR A 30 0.28 3.04 13.71
CA TYR A 30 1.29 3.48 12.75
C TYR A 30 2.12 2.32 12.19
N TRP A 31 2.50 1.35 13.02
CA TRP A 31 3.23 0.16 12.56
C TRP A 31 2.39 -0.69 11.61
N ILE A 32 1.09 -0.85 11.89
CA ILE A 32 0.17 -1.56 10.99
C ILE A 32 -0.06 -0.77 9.70
N GLY A 33 -0.12 0.57 9.78
CA GLY A 33 -0.15 1.47 8.64
C GLY A 33 1.05 1.31 7.70
N LEU A 34 2.26 1.13 8.25
CA LEU A 34 3.46 0.86 7.47
C LEU A 34 3.39 -0.49 6.76
N ILE A 35 3.00 -1.55 7.46
CA ILE A 35 2.87 -2.91 6.89
C ILE A 35 1.80 -2.95 5.78
N THR A 36 0.67 -2.27 5.99
CA THR A 36 -0.39 -2.15 4.97
C THR A 36 0.10 -1.35 3.75
N GLY A 37 0.84 -0.26 3.96
CA GLY A 37 1.48 0.49 2.87
C GLY A 37 2.45 -0.36 2.02
N LEU A 38 3.30 -1.18 2.65
CA LEU A 38 4.16 -2.16 1.97
C LEU A 38 3.35 -3.19 1.18
N SER A 39 2.29 -3.72 1.79
CA SER A 39 1.45 -4.77 1.18
C SER A 39 0.76 -4.25 -0.07
N VAL A 40 0.23 -3.02 -0.01
CA VAL A 40 -0.41 -2.36 -1.16
C VAL A 40 0.60 -2.04 -2.25
N ALA A 41 1.81 -1.60 -1.90
CA ALA A 41 2.88 -1.39 -2.87
C ALA A 41 3.27 -2.69 -3.58
N ALA A 42 3.34 -3.82 -2.86
CA ALA A 42 3.57 -5.13 -3.43
C ALA A 42 2.45 -5.53 -4.41
N ILE A 43 1.18 -5.36 -4.02
CA ILE A 43 0.02 -5.66 -4.88
C ILE A 43 0.04 -4.83 -6.16
N LEU A 44 0.34 -3.53 -6.08
CA LEU A 44 0.41 -2.64 -7.24
C LEU A 44 1.56 -3.01 -8.20
N LEU A 45 2.71 -3.39 -7.67
CA LEU A 45 3.83 -3.89 -8.47
C LEU A 45 3.46 -5.21 -9.16
N LEU A 46 2.74 -6.09 -8.45
CA LEU A 46 2.31 -7.38 -8.96
C LEU A 46 1.22 -7.23 -10.03
N GLN A 47 0.26 -6.31 -9.84
CA GLN A 47 -0.70 -5.92 -10.88
C GLN A 47 -0.01 -5.36 -12.13
N ARG A 48 1.00 -4.49 -11.95
CA ARG A 48 1.76 -3.95 -13.08
C ARG A 48 2.47 -5.05 -13.86
N TRP A 49 3.08 -6.00 -13.15
CA TRP A 49 3.75 -7.14 -13.77
C TRP A 49 2.76 -8.03 -14.54
N LEU A 50 1.60 -8.33 -13.95
CA LEU A 50 0.52 -9.09 -14.63
C LEU A 50 0.00 -8.37 -15.88
N SER A 51 -0.12 -7.05 -15.84
CA SER A 51 -0.53 -6.25 -17.02
C SER A 51 0.49 -6.31 -18.15
N HIS A 52 1.79 -6.32 -17.85
CA HIS A 52 2.84 -6.46 -18.86
C HIS A 52 2.93 -7.90 -19.40
N SER A 53 2.71 -8.89 -18.55
CA SER A 53 2.73 -10.31 -18.95
C SER A 53 1.68 -10.65 -20.02
N LYS A 54 0.50 -10.01 -19.97
CA LYS A 54 -0.56 -10.19 -20.99
C LYS A 54 -0.15 -9.74 -22.40
N THR A 55 0.86 -8.89 -22.54
CA THR A 55 1.30 -8.38 -23.86
C THR A 55 2.17 -9.39 -24.62
N ILE A 56 2.68 -10.44 -23.96
CA ILE A 56 3.55 -11.48 -24.56
C ILE A 56 2.75 -12.78 -24.88
N GLN A 57 1.42 -12.70 -24.92
CA GLN A 57 0.53 -13.84 -25.25
C GLN A 57 -0.34 -13.56 -26.48
N ILE A 58 0.12 -12.72 -27.42
CA ILE A 58 -0.55 -12.46 -28.71
C ILE A 58 0.35 -12.99 -29.84
#